data_AF-A0A836S271-F1
#
_entry.id   AF-A0A836S271-F1
#
_cell.length_a   1.000
_cell.length_b   1.000
_cell.length_c   1.000
_cell.angle_alpha   90.00
_cell.angle_beta   90.00
_cell.angle_gamma   90.00
#
_symmetry.space_group_name_H-M   'P 1'
#
loop_
_entity.id
_entity.type
_entity.pdbx_description
1 polymer ?
#
loop_
_entity_poly.entity_id
_entity_poly.type
_entity_poly.pdbx_seq_one_letter_code
_entity_poly.pdbx_strand_id
1 'polypeptide(L)'
;MKSETITCEMCGIQIPKNQARTVYIEGTVLWVCNICYSKISRPRGSTSIAQQSVRPHIAVTTSVQTPQQLQSHTKWAGQSISTSRKKSQDLIKYELVEDYAQRIRSARERLGWSVSMLAEKVKESVTTIKRIESGKLRPTIDLAKRLEEVLRIKLLVPSVEEELGPREAHTKKYVTLGEIVAIRGVEQDNESHS
;
A
#
# COMPACT_ATOMS: atom_id res chain seq x y z
N MET A 1 -49.81 -6.18 4.24
CA MET A 1 -49.39 -7.25 3.31
C MET A 1 -48.38 -8.12 4.03
N LYS A 2 -48.69 -9.39 4.32
CA LYS A 2 -47.74 -10.29 5.00
C LYS A 2 -46.70 -10.74 3.97
N SER A 3 -45.43 -10.42 4.20
CA SER A 3 -44.32 -10.91 3.37
C SER A 3 -44.16 -12.41 3.59
N GLU A 4 -44.34 -13.21 2.55
CA GLU A 4 -44.08 -14.65 2.58
C GLU A 4 -42.57 -14.89 2.77
N THR A 5 -42.21 -15.59 3.85
CA THR A 5 -40.82 -15.93 4.18
C THR A 5 -40.58 -17.42 3.97
N ILE A 6 -39.36 -17.75 3.54
CA ILE A 6 -38.87 -19.12 3.36
C ILE A 6 -37.57 -19.27 4.16
N THR A 7 -37.26 -20.48 4.60
CA THR A 7 -36.04 -20.76 5.37
C THR A 7 -34.89 -21.08 4.42
N CYS A 8 -33.71 -20.54 4.69
CA CYS A 8 -32.50 -20.90 3.96
C CYS A 8 -31.98 -22.27 4.41
N GLU A 9 -31.88 -23.23 3.48
CA GLU A 9 -31.41 -24.60 3.76
C GLU A 9 -29.93 -24.69 4.19
N MET A 10 -29.15 -23.63 3.93
CA MET A 10 -27.70 -23.60 4.26
C MET A 10 -27.38 -22.90 5.59
N CYS A 11 -28.27 -22.03 6.09
CA CYS A 11 -28.00 -21.25 7.31
C CYS A 11 -29.19 -21.04 8.24
N GLY A 12 -30.37 -21.56 7.91
CA GLY A 12 -31.57 -21.52 8.76
C GLY A 12 -32.24 -20.15 8.90
N ILE A 13 -31.72 -19.10 8.24
CA ILE A 13 -32.30 -17.75 8.32
C ILE A 13 -33.58 -17.68 7.50
N GLN A 14 -34.61 -17.03 8.06
CA GLN A 14 -35.83 -16.67 7.34
C GLN A 14 -35.55 -15.53 6.36
N ILE A 15 -35.74 -15.81 5.07
CA ILE A 15 -35.55 -14.86 3.99
C ILE A 15 -36.90 -14.59 3.31
N PRO A 16 -37.16 -13.35 2.87
CA PRO A 16 -38.36 -13.07 2.11
C PRO A 16 -38.24 -13.78 0.75
N LYS A 17 -39.35 -14.36 0.28
CA LYS A 17 -39.38 -15.22 -0.93
C LYS A 17 -38.80 -14.55 -2.18
N ASN A 18 -38.91 -13.23 -2.29
CA ASN A 18 -38.35 -12.43 -3.40
C ASN A 18 -36.81 -12.29 -3.36
N GLN A 19 -36.16 -12.59 -2.23
CA GLN A 19 -34.70 -12.54 -2.07
C GLN A 19 -34.07 -13.94 -1.98
N ALA A 20 -34.88 -14.99 -2.01
CA ALA A 20 -34.40 -16.36 -2.04
C ALA A 20 -33.80 -16.70 -3.41
N ARG A 21 -32.65 -17.38 -3.40
CA ARG A 21 -31.99 -17.91 -4.60
C ARG A 21 -32.18 -19.41 -4.65
N THR A 22 -32.49 -19.93 -5.82
CA THR A 22 -32.63 -21.37 -6.05
C THR A 22 -31.31 -21.94 -6.55
N VAL A 23 -30.91 -23.07 -6.00
CA VAL A 23 -29.67 -23.78 -6.33
C VAL A 23 -30.00 -25.24 -6.57
N TYR A 24 -29.39 -25.84 -7.59
CA TYR A 24 -29.49 -27.27 -7.85
C TYR A 24 -28.24 -27.98 -7.36
N ILE A 25 -28.39 -28.87 -6.38
CA ILE A 25 -27.31 -29.70 -5.84
C ILE A 25 -27.79 -31.15 -5.82
N GLU A 26 -27.02 -32.06 -6.43
CA GLU A 26 -27.25 -33.52 -6.36
C GLU A 26 -28.68 -33.98 -6.67
N GLY A 27 -29.36 -33.32 -7.62
CA GLY A 27 -30.70 -33.73 -8.05
C GLY A 27 -31.86 -32.99 -7.36
N THR A 28 -31.58 -32.17 -6.35
CA THR A 28 -32.60 -31.45 -5.58
C THR A 28 -32.46 -29.93 -5.72
N VAL A 29 -33.59 -29.23 -5.75
CA VAL A 29 -33.65 -27.75 -5.71
C VAL A 29 -33.70 -27.27 -4.27
N LEU A 30 -32.75 -26.42 -3.88
CA LEU A 30 -32.66 -25.82 -2.55
C LEU A 30 -32.87 -24.32 -2.61
N TRP A 31 -33.49 -23.76 -1.57
CA TRP A 31 -33.69 -22.32 -1.40
C TRP A 31 -32.65 -21.77 -0.42
N VAL A 32 -31.86 -20.80 -0.87
CA VAL A 32 -30.77 -20.24 -0.08
C VAL A 32 -30.76 -18.72 -0.11
N CYS A 33 -30.18 -18.11 0.93
CA CYS A 33 -29.96 -16.67 0.95
C CYS A 33 -28.81 -16.26 0.02
N ASN A 34 -28.74 -14.97 -0.34
CA ASN A 34 -27.70 -14.44 -1.23
C ASN A 34 -26.26 -14.73 -0.75
N ILE A 35 -26.06 -14.78 0.57
CA ILE A 35 -24.76 -15.06 1.19
C ILE A 35 -24.34 -16.51 0.91
N CYS A 36 -25.24 -17.46 1.15
CA CYS A 36 -24.97 -18.88 0.94
C CYS A 36 -24.83 -19.19 -0.56
N TYR A 37 -25.66 -18.57 -1.40
CA TYR A 37 -25.52 -18.63 -2.86
C TYR A 37 -24.11 -18.20 -3.31
N SER A 38 -23.61 -17.08 -2.79
CA SER A 38 -22.29 -16.55 -3.18
C SER A 38 -21.12 -17.44 -2.76
N LYS A 39 -21.28 -18.28 -1.73
CA LYS A 39 -20.23 -19.21 -1.28
C LYS A 39 -20.11 -20.41 -2.21
N ILE A 40 -21.22 -20.88 -2.75
CA ILE A 40 -21.28 -22.06 -3.62
C ILE A 40 -21.09 -21.71 -5.11
N SER A 41 -21.48 -20.50 -5.53
CA SER A 41 -21.40 -20.09 -6.94
C SER A 41 -20.01 -19.62 -7.37
N ARG A 42 -19.06 -19.48 -6.43
CA ARG A 42 -17.67 -19.13 -6.75
C ARG A 42 -16.92 -20.41 -7.14
N PRO A 43 -16.41 -20.53 -8.38
CA PRO A 43 -15.55 -21.65 -8.75
C PRO A 43 -14.32 -21.68 -7.84
N ARG A 44 -13.92 -22.90 -7.42
CA ARG A 44 -12.69 -23.12 -6.62
C ARG A 44 -11.50 -22.50 -7.37
N GLY A 45 -11.01 -21.38 -6.84
CA GLY A 45 -9.95 -20.60 -7.48
C GLY A 45 -9.87 -19.12 -7.06
N SER A 46 -10.62 -18.68 -6.04
CA SER A 46 -10.41 -17.35 -5.45
C SER A 46 -10.27 -17.44 -3.94
N THR A 47 -9.01 -17.52 -3.51
CA THR A 47 -8.59 -17.14 -2.16
C THR A 47 -8.93 -15.67 -1.95
N SER A 48 -10.04 -15.41 -1.26
CA SER A 48 -10.24 -14.16 -0.53
C SER A 48 -11.00 -14.46 0.75
N ILE A 49 -10.21 -14.71 1.79
CA ILE A 49 -10.64 -14.72 3.17
C ILE A 49 -11.04 -13.29 3.52
N ALA A 50 -12.33 -13.01 3.52
CA ALA A 50 -12.91 -11.84 4.17
C ALA A 50 -14.18 -12.31 4.88
N GLN A 51 -13.99 -12.82 6.09
CA GLN A 51 -15.05 -12.97 7.07
C GLN A 51 -15.30 -11.60 7.70
N GLN A 52 -16.55 -11.13 7.68
CA GLN A 52 -17.16 -10.24 8.68
C GLN A 52 -18.65 -10.12 8.31
N SER A 53 -19.55 -10.87 8.97
CA SER A 53 -20.18 -10.59 10.27
C SER A 53 -21.23 -9.48 10.22
N VAL A 54 -22.48 -9.91 10.03
CA VAL A 54 -23.75 -9.49 10.68
C VAL A 54 -23.56 -8.47 11.82
N ARG A 55 -24.23 -7.30 11.90
CA ARG A 55 -25.69 -7.03 12.00
C ARG A 55 -26.01 -5.51 11.91
N PRO A 56 -27.31 -5.10 11.85
CA PRO A 56 -27.81 -3.88 11.20
C PRO A 56 -28.27 -2.76 12.16
N HIS A 57 -28.56 -1.57 11.62
CA HIS A 57 -29.63 -0.68 12.10
C HIS A 57 -30.11 0.26 11.00
N ILE A 58 -31.36 0.69 11.20
CA ILE A 58 -32.34 1.22 10.26
C ILE A 58 -32.24 2.74 10.18
N ALA A 59 -32.42 3.31 8.98
CA ALA A 59 -33.25 4.52 8.80
C ALA A 59 -33.63 4.68 7.32
N VAL A 60 -34.93 4.59 7.09
CA VAL A 60 -35.68 4.85 5.85
C VAL A 60 -35.80 6.36 5.64
N THR A 61 -35.82 6.84 4.40
CA THR A 61 -36.91 7.67 3.85
C THR A 61 -36.68 8.05 2.38
N THR A 62 -37.61 7.58 1.54
CA THR A 62 -38.35 8.30 0.45
C THR A 62 -37.57 9.13 -0.59
N SER A 63 -37.89 9.16 -1.89
CA SER A 63 -38.98 8.63 -2.72
C SER A 63 -38.70 9.08 -4.18
N VAL A 64 -39.53 8.59 -5.11
CA VAL A 64 -39.84 9.12 -6.46
C VAL A 64 -38.90 8.64 -7.58
N GLN A 65 -39.26 7.55 -8.28
CA GLN A 65 -39.92 7.51 -9.62
C GLN A 65 -39.04 8.15 -10.71
N THR A 66 -38.78 7.59 -11.89
CA THR A 66 -39.58 6.73 -12.80
C THR A 66 -38.63 6.17 -13.90
N PRO A 67 -39.08 5.26 -14.79
CA PRO A 67 -38.23 4.40 -15.62
C PRO A 67 -38.09 4.89 -17.07
N GLN A 68 -36.97 4.59 -17.75
CA GLN A 68 -37.03 4.20 -19.17
C GLN A 68 -35.71 3.63 -19.74
N GLN A 69 -35.87 2.44 -20.34
CA GLN A 69 -35.30 1.93 -21.61
C GLN A 69 -33.80 2.14 -21.89
N LEU A 70 -32.98 1.09 -21.97
CA LEU A 70 -32.89 0.09 -23.06
C LEU A 70 -32.60 0.70 -24.45
N GLN A 71 -31.32 0.69 -24.82
CA GLN A 71 -30.72 0.52 -26.16
C GLN A 71 -29.20 0.69 -25.98
N SER A 72 -28.37 -0.35 -26.01
CA SER A 72 -27.95 -1.22 -27.11
C SER A 72 -27.25 -0.48 -28.27
N HIS A 73 -25.98 -0.84 -28.46
CA HIS A 73 -25.10 -0.63 -29.62
C HIS A 73 -24.62 0.78 -29.94
N THR A 74 -23.36 1.04 -29.57
CA THR A 74 -22.36 1.48 -30.56
C THR A 74 -21.04 0.75 -30.30
N LYS A 75 -20.63 -0.02 -31.31
CA LYS A 75 -19.28 -0.56 -31.43
C LYS A 75 -18.33 0.62 -31.57
N TRP A 76 -17.30 0.70 -30.73
CA TRP A 76 -16.09 1.46 -31.10
C TRP A 76 -14.88 0.57 -30.93
N ALA A 77 -14.36 0.17 -32.08
CA ALA A 77 -13.10 -0.51 -32.25
C ALA A 77 -11.95 0.48 -32.03
N GLY A 78 -10.96 0.09 -31.22
CA GLY A 78 -9.60 0.57 -31.35
C GLY A 78 -9.33 1.98 -30.82
N GLN A 79 -8.78 2.03 -29.61
CA GLN A 79 -7.55 2.81 -29.42
C GLN A 79 -6.70 2.12 -28.37
N SER A 80 -5.75 1.32 -28.86
CA SER A 80 -4.58 0.91 -28.10
C SER A 80 -3.78 2.16 -27.77
N ILE A 81 -3.90 2.66 -26.55
CA ILE A 81 -2.87 3.54 -25.97
C ILE A 81 -1.79 2.62 -25.45
N SER A 82 -0.96 2.17 -26.39
CA SER A 82 0.39 1.77 -26.10
C SER A 82 1.16 2.98 -25.59
N THR A 83 2.19 2.69 -24.80
CA THR A 83 3.23 3.61 -24.34
C THR A 83 2.85 4.48 -23.14
N SER A 84 3.21 3.99 -21.97
CA SER A 84 4.25 4.74 -21.25
C SER A 84 5.04 3.76 -20.42
N ARG A 85 6.29 3.53 -20.85
CA ARG A 85 7.44 3.18 -20.02
C ARG A 85 7.06 3.01 -18.54
N LYS A 86 6.70 1.79 -18.15
CA LYS A 86 7.11 1.34 -16.82
C LYS A 86 8.62 1.14 -16.94
N LYS A 87 9.27 2.29 -16.81
CA LYS A 87 10.68 2.46 -16.50
C LYS A 87 11.02 1.28 -15.61
N SER A 88 11.97 0.49 -16.07
CA SER A 88 12.87 -0.31 -15.27
C SER A 88 13.46 0.59 -14.18
N GLN A 89 12.64 0.92 -13.19
CA GLN A 89 13.06 1.33 -11.86
C GLN A 89 13.23 -0.01 -11.17
N ASP A 90 14.41 -0.57 -11.40
CA ASP A 90 15.44 -0.55 -10.39
C ASP A 90 15.12 -1.68 -9.42
N LEU A 91 15.89 -2.75 -9.59
CA LEU A 91 16.05 -3.85 -8.65
C LEU A 91 16.72 -3.35 -7.36
N ILE A 92 16.39 -2.14 -6.88
CA ILE A 92 16.81 -1.68 -5.56
C ILE A 92 16.01 -2.52 -4.57
N LYS A 93 16.68 -3.54 -4.05
CA LYS A 93 16.17 -4.40 -3.00
C LYS A 93 16.14 -3.57 -1.73
N TYR A 94 14.96 -3.05 -1.39
CA TYR A 94 14.78 -2.33 -0.12
C TYR A 94 14.81 -3.35 1.02
N GLU A 95 15.73 -3.14 1.96
CA GLU A 95 15.82 -3.94 3.17
C GLU A 95 15.18 -3.20 4.36
N LEU A 96 14.39 -3.94 5.14
CA LEU A 96 13.76 -3.41 6.35
C LEU A 96 14.76 -3.42 7.50
N VAL A 97 14.95 -2.26 8.14
CA VAL A 97 15.84 -2.13 9.30
C VAL A 97 15.35 -3.02 10.45
N GLU A 98 16.28 -3.70 11.15
CA GLU A 98 15.98 -4.61 12.26
C GLU A 98 15.22 -3.92 13.42
N ASP A 99 15.53 -2.65 13.68
CA ASP A 99 14.89 -1.82 14.73
C ASP A 99 13.52 -1.23 14.33
N TYR A 100 12.86 -1.75 13.30
CA TYR A 100 11.58 -1.21 12.81
C TYR A 100 10.53 -1.08 13.92
N ALA A 101 10.46 -2.06 14.83
CA ALA A 101 9.46 -2.11 15.89
C ALA A 101 9.58 -0.93 16.86
N GLN A 102 10.81 -0.63 17.31
CA GLN A 102 11.07 0.50 18.20
C GLN A 102 10.86 1.83 17.49
N ARG A 103 11.34 1.96 16.25
CA ARG A 103 11.17 3.19 15.45
C ARG A 103 9.71 3.55 15.24
N ILE A 104 8.87 2.58 14.93
CA ILE A 104 7.42 2.77 14.74
C ILE A 104 6.78 3.22 16.06
N ARG A 105 7.11 2.55 17.18
CA ARG A 105 6.57 2.90 18.49
C ARG A 105 6.94 4.32 18.91
N SER A 106 8.22 4.68 18.86
CA SER A 106 8.69 6.01 19.23
C SER A 106 8.12 7.10 18.32
N ALA A 107 7.95 6.82 17.02
CA ALA A 107 7.32 7.76 16.09
C ALA A 107 5.84 7.96 16.40
N ARG A 108 5.11 6.87 16.71
CA ARG A 108 3.70 6.93 17.12
C ARG A 108 3.53 7.75 18.40
N GLU A 109 4.39 7.52 19.40
CA GLU A 109 4.37 8.22 20.68
C GLU A 109 4.68 9.71 20.53
N ARG A 110 5.66 10.05 19.69
CA ARG A 110 6.00 11.45 19.36
C ARG A 110 4.82 12.21 18.73
N LEU A 111 3.99 11.51 17.96
CA LEU A 111 2.77 12.07 17.35
C LEU A 111 1.55 12.01 18.28
N GLY A 112 1.67 11.38 19.45
CA GLY A 112 0.55 11.18 20.39
C GLY A 112 -0.56 10.27 19.85
N TRP A 113 -0.26 9.40 18.88
CA TRP A 113 -1.28 8.59 18.24
C TRP A 113 -1.55 7.29 19.01
N SER A 114 -2.83 6.93 19.09
CA SER A 114 -3.22 5.60 19.54
C SER A 114 -2.90 4.54 18.49
N VAL A 115 -2.73 3.29 18.91
CA VAL A 115 -2.48 2.18 17.98
C VAL A 115 -3.64 2.01 16.97
N SER A 116 -4.88 2.31 17.40
CA SER A 116 -6.05 2.29 16.52
C SER A 116 -5.97 3.36 15.43
N MET A 117 -5.57 4.58 15.82
CA MET A 117 -5.45 5.69 14.88
C MET A 117 -4.35 5.45 13.84
N LEU A 118 -3.21 4.89 14.25
CA LEU A 118 -2.16 4.50 13.30
C LEU A 118 -2.65 3.43 12.32
N ALA A 119 -3.40 2.44 12.81
CA ALA A 119 -3.96 1.38 11.98
C ALA A 119 -4.94 1.92 10.93
N GLU A 120 -5.82 2.84 11.32
CA GLU A 120 -6.74 3.52 10.40
C GLU A 120 -6.01 4.33 9.31
N LYS A 121 -4.95 5.07 9.68
CA LYS A 121 -4.16 5.87 8.72
C LYS A 121 -3.42 5.01 7.71
N VAL A 122 -2.87 3.88 8.15
CA VAL A 122 -2.10 2.95 7.30
C VAL A 122 -3.01 1.98 6.53
N LYS A 123 -4.32 1.98 6.84
CA LYS A 123 -5.35 1.06 6.30
C LYS A 123 -5.05 -0.40 6.62
N GLU A 124 -4.61 -0.66 7.84
CA GLU A 124 -4.26 -2.00 8.32
C GLU A 124 -4.99 -2.32 9.63
N SER A 125 -5.02 -3.59 10.02
CA SER A 125 -5.70 -3.98 11.26
C SER A 125 -4.89 -3.58 12.51
N VAL A 126 -5.58 -3.21 13.59
CA VAL A 126 -4.94 -2.89 14.89
C VAL A 126 -4.09 -4.07 15.39
N THR A 127 -4.54 -5.30 15.15
CA THR A 127 -3.79 -6.51 15.55
C THR A 127 -2.49 -6.68 14.76
N THR A 128 -2.48 -6.25 13.50
CA THR A 128 -1.30 -6.28 12.63
C THR A 128 -0.28 -5.27 13.14
N ILE A 129 -0.70 -4.02 13.38
CA ILE A 129 0.17 -2.97 13.91
C ILE A 129 0.74 -3.35 15.29
N LYS A 130 -0.07 -3.91 16.19
CA LYS A 130 0.42 -4.41 17.50
C LYS A 130 1.50 -5.49 17.34
N ARG A 131 1.35 -6.40 16.36
CA ARG A 131 2.34 -7.45 16.07
C ARG A 131 3.62 -6.88 15.46
N ILE A 132 3.52 -5.85 14.63
CA ILE A 132 4.66 -5.13 14.06
C ILE A 132 5.41 -4.35 15.16
N GLU A 133 4.69 -3.58 16.00
CA GLU A 133 5.29 -2.85 17.13
C GLU A 133 5.93 -3.77 18.17
N SER A 134 5.51 -5.04 18.26
CA SER A 134 6.12 -6.04 19.14
C SER A 134 7.24 -6.87 18.47
N GLY A 135 7.54 -6.61 17.20
CA GLY A 135 8.59 -7.32 16.45
C GLY A 135 8.24 -8.76 16.05
N LYS A 136 7.00 -9.21 16.34
CA LYS A 136 6.54 -10.59 16.03
C LYS A 136 6.18 -10.77 14.56
N LEU A 137 5.91 -9.67 13.86
CA LEU A 137 5.50 -9.68 12.46
C LEU A 137 6.35 -8.71 11.66
N ARG A 138 7.07 -9.23 10.66
CA ARG A 138 7.79 -8.42 9.68
C ARG A 138 6.78 -7.81 8.70
N PRO A 139 6.72 -6.48 8.55
CA PRO A 139 5.86 -5.84 7.55
C PRO A 139 6.33 -6.14 6.12
N THR A 140 5.38 -6.15 5.19
CA THR A 140 5.69 -6.16 3.75
C THR A 140 6.29 -4.82 3.35
N ILE A 141 7.05 -4.79 2.24
CA ILE A 141 7.72 -3.56 1.76
C ILE A 141 6.68 -2.45 1.50
N ASP A 142 5.50 -2.82 0.97
CA ASP A 142 4.40 -1.87 0.75
C ASP A 142 3.86 -1.27 2.06
N LEU A 143 3.66 -2.10 3.09
CA LEU A 143 3.22 -1.63 4.40
C LEU A 143 4.29 -0.77 5.07
N ALA A 144 5.57 -1.14 4.94
CA ALA A 144 6.69 -0.35 5.43
C ALA A 144 6.74 1.04 4.76
N LYS A 145 6.55 1.14 3.44
CA LYS A 145 6.46 2.43 2.73
C LYS A 145 5.31 3.29 3.25
N ARG A 146 4.12 2.71 3.41
CA ARG A 146 2.97 3.42 3.98
C ARG A 146 3.24 3.93 5.40
N LEU A 147 3.93 3.14 6.22
CA LEU A 147 4.36 3.57 7.56
C LEU A 147 5.38 4.70 7.50
N GLU A 148 6.35 4.66 6.59
CA GLU A 148 7.31 5.76 6.39
C GLU A 148 6.61 7.07 6.01
N GLU A 149 5.65 7.03 5.09
CA GLU A 149 4.89 8.20 4.65
C GLU A 149 4.06 8.81 5.79
N VAL A 150 3.35 7.96 6.54
CA VAL A 150 2.43 8.37 7.60
C VAL A 150 3.19 8.88 8.84
N LEU A 151 4.25 8.19 9.25
CA LEU A 151 5.04 8.53 10.44
C LEU A 151 6.22 9.47 10.14
N ARG A 152 6.50 9.74 8.85
CA ARG A 152 7.65 10.53 8.35
C ARG A 152 8.99 10.06 8.92
N ILE A 153 9.18 8.74 8.99
CA ILE A 153 10.42 8.09 9.45
C ILE A 153 11.03 7.24 8.34
N LYS A 154 12.31 6.89 8.48
CA LYS A 154 13.01 5.96 7.58
C LYS A 154 13.05 4.55 8.18
N LEU A 155 12.36 3.61 7.55
CA LEU A 155 12.29 2.18 7.86
C LEU A 155 12.95 1.31 6.78
N LEU A 156 13.03 1.79 5.54
CA LEU A 156 13.64 1.07 4.43
C LEU A 156 15.02 1.65 4.11
N VAL A 157 16.03 0.78 4.03
CA VAL A 157 17.35 1.14 3.52
C VAL A 157 17.42 0.66 2.07
N PRO A 158 17.75 1.54 1.10
CA PRO A 158 18.03 1.09 -0.25
C PRO A 158 19.33 0.26 -0.21
N SER A 159 19.23 -1.05 -0.45
CA SER A 159 20.41 -1.84 -0.77
C SER A 159 20.80 -1.47 -2.20
N VAL A 160 21.71 -0.51 -2.32
CA VAL A 160 22.47 -0.34 -3.56
C VAL A 160 23.39 -1.56 -3.57
N GLU A 161 23.15 -2.49 -4.48
CA GLU A 161 24.24 -3.35 -4.92
C GLU A 161 25.27 -2.37 -5.48
N GLU A 162 26.27 -2.00 -4.69
CA GLU A 162 27.44 -1.29 -5.19
C GLU A 162 28.07 -2.22 -6.22
N GLU A 163 27.61 -2.12 -7.47
CA GLU A 163 28.51 -2.23 -8.59
C GLU A 163 29.68 -1.33 -8.20
N LEU A 164 30.80 -1.94 -7.83
CA LEU A 164 32.05 -1.30 -7.49
C LEU A 164 32.51 -0.52 -8.74
N GLY A 165 31.87 0.62 -8.99
CA GLY A 165 32.35 1.62 -9.92
C GLY A 165 33.77 1.98 -9.47
N PRO A 166 34.75 2.04 -10.39
CA PRO A 166 36.13 2.35 -10.02
C PRO A 166 36.13 3.61 -9.17
N ARG A 167 36.55 3.48 -7.89
CA ARG A 167 36.79 4.62 -7.02
C ARG A 167 37.64 5.60 -7.81
N GLU A 168 37.10 6.77 -8.12
CA GLU A 168 37.91 7.85 -8.65
C GLU A 168 38.99 8.12 -7.61
N ALA A 169 40.20 7.70 -7.95
CA ALA A 169 41.37 7.91 -7.14
C ALA A 169 41.49 9.42 -6.95
N HIS A 170 41.28 9.87 -5.72
CA HIS A 170 41.61 11.22 -5.31
C HIS A 170 43.13 11.37 -5.45
N THR A 171 43.58 11.71 -6.65
CA THR A 171 44.98 12.02 -6.89
C THR A 171 45.27 13.27 -6.07
N LYS A 172 46.01 13.09 -4.97
CA LYS A 172 46.67 14.21 -4.31
C LYS A 172 47.50 14.88 -5.39
N LYS A 173 47.03 16.01 -5.91
CA LYS A 173 47.86 16.91 -6.72
C LYS A 173 48.94 17.43 -5.78
N TYR A 174 50.11 16.81 -5.86
CA TYR A 174 51.32 17.37 -5.28
C TYR A 174 51.65 18.61 -6.11
N VAL A 175 51.44 19.79 -5.53
CA VAL A 175 51.97 21.03 -6.07
C VAL A 175 53.48 20.90 -6.04
N THR A 176 54.09 20.76 -7.22
CA THR A 176 55.54 20.74 -7.35
C THR A 176 56.06 22.17 -7.31
N LEU A 177 57.28 22.35 -6.80
CA LEU A 177 57.92 23.65 -6.60
C LEU A 177 58.14 24.48 -7.89
N GLY A 178 57.67 23.99 -9.04
CA GLY A 178 57.73 24.67 -10.34
C GLY A 178 56.57 25.62 -10.62
N GLU A 179 55.57 25.71 -9.74
CA GLU A 179 54.33 26.48 -9.99
C GLU A 179 54.31 27.90 -9.39
N ILE A 180 55.48 28.47 -9.04
CA ILE A 180 55.60 29.87 -8.61
C ILE A 180 56.50 30.60 -9.60
N VAL A 181 55.90 31.10 -10.68
CA VAL A 181 56.56 32.08 -11.55
C VAL A 181 55.60 33.25 -11.76
N ALA A 182 56.16 34.44 -11.50
CA ALA A 182 55.67 35.78 -11.83
C ALA A 182 54.72 36.46 -10.84
N ILE A 183 55.30 37.16 -9.86
CA ILE A 183 54.96 38.57 -9.63
C ILE A 183 56.27 39.37 -9.56
N ARG A 184 56.53 40.15 -10.60
CA ARG A 184 57.61 41.16 -10.68
C ARG A 184 57.08 42.49 -10.10
N GLY A 185 57.98 43.25 -9.48
CA GLY A 185 57.80 44.64 -9.04
C GLY A 185 58.50 44.87 -7.70
N VAL A 186 59.82 45.06 -7.66
CA VAL A 186 60.52 46.37 -7.66
C VAL A 186 60.02 47.29 -6.54
N GLU A 187 60.82 47.46 -5.48
CA GLU A 187 61.34 48.75 -5.00
C GLU A 187 62.40 48.52 -3.91
N GLN A 188 63.42 49.38 -3.94
CA GLN A 188 64.58 49.42 -3.04
C GLN A 188 64.11 49.76 -1.60
N ASP A 189 64.89 49.49 -0.55
CA ASP A 189 65.73 50.53 0.05
C ASP A 189 66.99 49.95 0.69
N ASN A 190 68.07 50.68 0.43
CA ASN A 190 69.41 50.56 0.94
C ASN A 190 69.51 51.29 2.29
N GLU A 191 70.10 50.69 3.32
CA GLU A 191 70.83 51.44 4.35
C GLU A 191 71.81 50.50 5.08
N SER A 192 73.10 50.70 4.82
CA SER A 192 74.23 50.18 5.62
C SER A 192 74.98 51.39 6.17
N HIS A 193 75.44 51.29 7.43
CA HIS A 193 76.30 52.19 8.26
C HIS A 193 75.54 52.70 9.49
N SER A 194 76.01 52.56 10.73
CA SER A 194 77.35 52.28 11.29
C SER A 194 77.25 51.50 12.60
#